data_AF-A0A1I3NYP8-F1
#
_entry.id   AF-A0A1I3NYP8-F1
#
_cell.length_a   1.000
_cell.length_b   1.000
_cell.length_c   1.000
_cell.angle_alpha   90.00
_cell.angle_beta   90.00
_cell.angle_gamma   90.00
#
_symmetry.space_group_name_H-M   'P 1'
#
loop_
_entity.id
_entity.type
_entity.pdbx_description
1 polymer ?
#
loop_
_entity_poly.entity_id
_entity_poly.type
_entity_poly.pdbx_seq_one_letter_code
_entity_poly.pdbx_strand_id
1 'polypeptide(L)' 'MGEPEKVPQQERRELNKLYREGTITRKQLMSRMKKGLFDHERLAMKEKFNQFMNRFK' A
#
# COMPACT_ATOMS: atom_id res chain seq x y z
N MET A 1 -24.29 -2.29 2.82
CA MET A 1 -22.89 -1.83 2.75
C MET A 1 -22.15 -2.79 1.85
N GLY A 2 -21.75 -2.38 0.65
CA GLY A 2 -21.01 -3.25 -0.27
C GLY A 2 -19.59 -3.46 0.26
N GLU A 3 -19.12 -4.70 0.26
CA GLU A 3 -17.74 -5.00 0.63
C GLU A 3 -16.79 -4.22 -0.29
N PRO A 4 -15.76 -3.55 0.26
CA PRO A 4 -14.80 -2.83 -0.56
C PRO A 4 -14.06 -3.83 -1.45
N GLU A 5 -14.16 -3.61 -2.76
CA GLU A 5 -13.52 -4.41 -3.81
C GLU A 5 -12.01 -4.54 -3.50
N LYS A 6 -11.59 -5.72 -3.05
CA LYS A 6 -10.19 -5.98 -2.76
C LYS A 6 -9.46 -6.01 -4.10
N VAL A 7 -8.52 -5.07 -4.31
CA VAL A 7 -7.58 -5.14 -5.44
C VAL A 7 -6.99 -6.56 -5.48
N PRO A 8 -7.14 -7.30 -6.59
CA PRO A 8 -6.68 -8.68 -6.71
C PRO A 8 -5.24 -8.83 -6.26
N GLN A 9 -4.93 -9.91 -5.53
CA GLN A 9 -3.60 -10.15 -4.96
C GLN A 9 -2.51 -10.18 -6.05
N GLN A 10 -2.86 -10.60 -7.26
CA GLN A 10 -1.98 -10.62 -8.43
C GLN A 10 -1.57 -9.20 -8.84
N GLU A 11 -2.54 -8.28 -8.98
CA GLU A 11 -2.28 -6.89 -9.36
C GLU A 11 -1.42 -6.16 -8.31
N ARG A 12 -1.64 -6.47 -7.01
CA ARG A 12 -0.77 -5.98 -5.92
C ARG A 12 0.68 -6.46 -6.07
N ARG A 13 0.89 -7.72 -6.48
CA ARG A 13 2.24 -8.29 -6.66
C ARG A 13 2.95 -7.64 -7.85
N GLU A 14 2.26 -7.46 -8.97
CA GLU A 14 2.83 -6.84 -10.16
C GLU A 14 3.21 -5.38 -9.90
N LEU A 15 2.32 -4.61 -9.28
CA LEU A 15 2.61 -3.22 -8.92
C LEU A 15 3.79 -3.10 -7.95
N ASN A 16 3.90 -3.99 -6.96
CA ASN A 16 5.06 -4.02 -6.07
C ASN A 16 6.35 -4.41 -6.79
N LYS A 17 6.29 -5.32 -7.77
CA LYS A 17 7.44 -5.69 -8.60
C LYS A 17 7.92 -4.48 -9.41
N LEU A 18 7.01 -3.81 -10.13
CA LEU A 18 7.32 -2.60 -10.90
C LEU A 18 7.89 -1.46 -10.04
N TYR A 19 7.42 -1.33 -8.79
CA TYR A 19 7.97 -0.36 -7.85
C TYR A 19 9.39 -0.72 -7.40
N ARG A 20 9.64 -2.01 -7.10
CA ARG A 20 10.98 -2.50 -6.72
C ARG A 20 11.98 -2.39 -7.86
N GLU A 21 11.51 -2.57 -9.10
CA GLU A 21 12.31 -2.40 -10.32
C GLU A 21 12.52 -0.91 -10.69
N GLY A 22 11.89 0.02 -9.97
CA GLY A 22 12.01 1.45 -10.23
C GLY A 22 11.23 1.93 -11.47
N THR A 23 10.47 1.05 -12.11
CA THR A 23 9.65 1.34 -13.30
C THR A 23 8.51 2.31 -13.01
N ILE A 24 7.97 2.27 -11.80
CA ILE A 24 6.92 3.19 -11.35
C ILE A 24 7.34 3.92 -10.08
N THR A 25 6.94 5.19 -10.00
CA THR A 25 7.17 6.01 -8.81
C THR A 25 6.20 5.62 -7.69
N ARG A 26 6.56 5.96 -6.45
CA ARG A 26 5.69 5.80 -5.28
C ARG A 26 4.30 6.42 -5.50
N LYS A 27 4.22 7.59 -6.15
CA LYS A 27 2.94 8.26 -6.45
C LYS A 27 2.08 7.44 -7.42
N GLN A 28 2.69 6.89 -8.47
CA GLN A 28 1.99 6.04 -9.45
C GLN A 28 1.55 4.71 -8.83
N LEU A 29 2.40 4.09 -8.00
CA LEU A 29 2.05 2.91 -7.20
C LEU A 29 0.81 3.18 -6.34
N MET A 30 0.82 4.29 -5.59
CA MET A 30 -0.30 4.69 -4.74
C MET A 30 -1.56 4.98 -5.55
N SER A 31 -1.45 5.68 -6.68
CA SER A 31 -2.61 6.00 -7.53
C SER A 31 -3.25 4.76 -8.12
N ARG A 32 -2.46 3.76 -8.52
CA ARG A 32 -2.96 2.49 -9.06
C ARG A 32 -3.53 1.60 -7.96
N MET A 33 -2.95 1.63 -6.76
CA MET A 33 -3.48 0.92 -5.58
C MET A 33 -4.70 1.59 -4.92
N LYS A 34 -5.02 2.85 -5.26
CA LYS A 34 -6.12 3.65 -4.67
C LYS A 34 -7.53 3.08 -4.96
N LYS A 35 -7.65 2.05 -5.79
CA LYS A 35 -8.94 1.43 -6.13
C LYS A 35 -9.50 0.46 -5.09
N GLY A 36 -8.82 0.15 -3.98
CA GLY A 36 -9.47 -0.66 -2.94
C GLY A 36 -8.62 -0.97 -1.72
N LEU A 37 -9.19 -0.73 -0.53
CA LEU A 37 -8.80 -1.12 0.85
C LEU A 37 -7.35 -0.86 1.31
N PHE A 38 -6.43 -0.56 0.40
CA PHE A 38 -5.01 -0.44 0.65
C PHE A 38 -4.71 0.78 1.52
N ASP A 39 -5.55 1.81 1.50
CA ASP A 39 -5.45 2.93 2.42
C ASP A 39 -5.59 2.48 3.87
N HIS A 40 -6.56 1.61 4.21
CA HIS A 40 -6.82 1.23 5.59
C HIS A 40 -5.74 0.32 6.18
N GLU A 41 -5.35 -0.75 5.46
CA GLU A 41 -4.29 -1.65 5.91
C GLU A 41 -2.92 -0.95 5.96
N ARG A 42 -2.63 -0.06 5.00
CA ARG A 42 -1.38 0.71 4.96
C ARG A 42 -1.36 1.84 5.98
N LEU A 43 -2.49 2.51 6.26
CA LEU A 43 -2.60 3.48 7.35
C LEU A 43 -2.30 2.79 8.68
N ALA A 44 -2.92 1.64 8.92
CA ALA A 44 -2.64 0.85 10.12
C ALA A 44 -1.16 0.41 10.19
N MET A 45 -0.57 -0.04 9.07
CA MET A 45 0.85 -0.41 9.03
C MET A 45 1.78 0.80 9.25
N LYS A 46 1.41 1.97 8.69
CA LYS A 46 2.16 3.23 8.86
C LYS A 46 2.07 3.73 10.30
N GLU A 47 0.90 3.65 10.93
CA GLU A 47 0.73 3.96 12.36
C GLU A 47 1.59 3.05 13.23
N LYS A 48 1.55 1.73 13.00
CA LYS A 48 2.40 0.77 13.72
C LYS A 48 3.89 1.06 13.52
N PHE A 49 4.30 1.39 12.30
CA PHE A 49 5.69 1.76 12.01
C PHE A 49 6.11 3.06 12.72
N ASN A 50 5.26 4.08 12.73
CA ASN A 50 5.53 5.32 13.46
C ASN A 50 5.60 5.11 14.97
N GLN A 51 4.70 4.30 15.55
CA GLN A 51 4.78 3.93 16.97
C GLN A 51 6.07 3.19 17.29
N PHE A 52 6.50 2.28 16.41
CA PHE A 52 7.76 1.57 16.54
C PHE A 52 8.94 2.55 16.49
N MET A 53 9.02 3.41 15.47
CA MET A 53 10.12 4.37 15.32
C MET A 53 10.20 5.39 16.47
N ASN A 54 9.04 5.83 16.99
CA ASN A 54 9.00 6.70 18.18
C ASN A 54 9.52 6.02 19.45
N ARG A 55 9.55 4.68 19.50
CA ARG A 55 10.09 3.93 20.64
C ARG A 55 11.63 3.85 20.64
N PHE A 56 12.26 4.09 19.50
CA PHE A 56 13.72 4.10 19.33
C PHE A 56 14.31 5.50 19.24
N LYS A 57 13.49 6.53 19.48
CA LYS A 57 13.89 7.94 19.51
C LYS A 57 13.85 8.44 20.94
#